data_AF-L8FMP6-F1
#
_entry.id   AF-L8FMP6-F1
#
_cell.length_a   1.000
_cell.length_b   1.000
_cell.length_c   1.000
_cell.angle_alpha   90.00
_cell.angle_beta   90.00
_cell.angle_gamma   90.00
#
_symmetry.space_group_name_H-M   'P 1'
#
loop_
_entity.id
_entity.type
_entity.pdbx_description
1 polymer ?
#
loop_
_entity_poly.entity_id
_entity_poly.type
_entity_poly.pdbx_seq_one_letter_code
_entity_poly.pdbx_strand_id
1 'polypeptide(L)'
;MGVHADIVAEEGASHWSRGGAQMPLGGGSGREDEMPLIPGYTTTDDGGKDGDDTVHAPLSFYRVPNVVEARMGFSTDVSVPEPETVDVVFVDFVEPWVLLALRFAGRGYEKGEVEEWMGGRGFTSMLVDWVARVWGKGDGEGGC
;
A
#
# COMPACT_ATOMS: atom_id res chain seq x y z
N MET A 1 2.91 24.32 9.33
CA MET A 1 2.22 23.24 8.62
C MET A 1 2.20 22.06 9.56
N GLY A 2 1.09 21.85 10.27
CA GLY A 2 0.99 20.75 11.23
C GLY A 2 1.00 19.43 10.48
N VAL A 3 1.84 18.50 10.90
CA VAL A 3 1.74 17.12 10.43
C VAL A 3 0.42 16.57 10.93
N HIS A 4 -0.53 16.33 10.02
CA HIS A 4 -1.74 15.56 10.33
C HIS A 4 -1.31 14.20 10.91
N ALA A 5 -1.96 13.75 11.98
CA ALA A 5 -1.70 12.48 12.64
C ALA A 5 -2.28 11.31 11.82
N ASP A 6 -1.87 10.08 12.14
CA ASP A 6 -2.51 8.88 11.58
C ASP A 6 -3.99 8.85 12.02
N ILE A 7 -4.87 8.32 11.17
CA ILE A 7 -6.28 8.09 11.49
C ILE A 7 -6.40 6.61 11.83
N VAL A 8 -6.37 6.27 13.10
CA VAL A 8 -6.50 4.89 13.55
C VAL A 8 -7.93 4.68 14.01
N ALA A 9 -8.67 3.82 13.30
CA ALA A 9 -9.96 3.37 13.77
C ALA A 9 -9.78 2.62 15.10
N GLU A 10 -10.66 2.87 16.08
CA GLU A 10 -10.67 2.03 17.27
C GLU A 10 -10.95 0.58 16.86
N GLU A 11 -10.24 -0.38 17.46
CA GLU A 11 -10.51 -1.80 17.22
C GLU A 11 -11.90 -2.17 17.77
N GLY A 12 -12.92 -1.97 16.93
CA GLY A 12 -14.18 -2.66 17.07
C GLY A 12 -13.95 -4.15 16.82
N ALA A 13 -14.51 -5.00 17.69
CA ALA A 13 -14.32 -6.44 17.67
C ALA A 13 -14.30 -7.01 16.23
N SER A 14 -13.15 -7.52 15.80
CA SER A 14 -13.00 -8.19 14.52
C SER A 14 -13.95 -9.38 14.48
N HIS A 15 -14.94 -9.36 13.61
CA HIS A 15 -15.78 -10.53 13.39
C HIS A 15 -15.85 -10.83 11.91
N TRP A 16 -15.06 -11.82 11.49
CA TRP A 16 -15.19 -12.47 10.20
C TRP A 16 -16.58 -13.13 10.15
N SER A 17 -17.60 -12.40 9.71
CA SER A 17 -18.94 -12.95 9.59
C SER A 17 -19.03 -13.85 8.36
N ARG A 18 -19.24 -15.14 8.64
CA ARG A 18 -19.65 -16.17 7.70
C ARG A 18 -20.85 -15.71 6.86
N GLY A 19 -20.73 -15.92 5.54
CA GLY A 19 -21.83 -16.34 4.67
C GLY A 19 -22.84 -15.24 4.30
N GLY A 20 -22.90 -14.94 3.00
CA GLY A 20 -23.96 -14.12 2.42
C GLY A 20 -25.34 -14.73 2.68
N ALA A 21 -26.16 -14.03 3.44
CA ALA A 21 -27.60 -14.21 3.46
C ALA A 21 -28.24 -12.83 3.64
N GLN A 22 -29.15 -12.46 2.72
CA GLN A 22 -29.98 -11.27 2.86
C GLN A 22 -30.94 -11.44 4.04
N MET A 23 -31.09 -10.39 4.85
CA MET A 23 -32.05 -10.32 5.95
C MET A 23 -33.21 -9.36 5.59
N PRO A 24 -34.46 -9.69 5.97
CA PRO A 24 -35.62 -8.89 5.59
C PRO A 24 -35.74 -7.60 6.39
N LEU A 25 -36.12 -6.52 5.71
CA LEU A 25 -36.42 -5.21 6.27
C LEU A 25 -37.81 -5.21 6.93
N GLY A 26 -37.86 -5.46 8.24
CA GLY A 26 -39.03 -5.13 9.06
C GLY A 26 -39.53 -6.25 9.95
N GLY A 27 -39.25 -6.14 11.26
CA GLY A 27 -39.97 -6.91 12.27
C GLY A 27 -39.21 -7.09 13.57
N GLY A 28 -39.39 -6.18 14.53
CA GLY A 28 -39.12 -6.47 15.94
C GLY A 28 -38.49 -5.32 16.73
N SER A 29 -39.31 -4.67 17.55
CA SER A 29 -38.87 -3.86 18.70
C SER A 29 -37.99 -4.72 19.62
N GLY A 30 -36.67 -4.57 19.53
CA GLY A 30 -35.70 -5.19 20.43
C GLY A 30 -34.45 -5.68 19.70
N ARG A 31 -33.35 -4.93 19.88
CA ARG A 31 -31.99 -5.21 19.40
C ARG A 31 -31.70 -4.75 17.96
N GLU A 32 -31.68 -3.44 17.76
CA GLU A 32 -31.01 -2.79 16.62
C GLU A 32 -29.46 -2.93 16.66
N ASP A 33 -28.93 -3.81 17.51
CA ASP A 33 -27.55 -3.79 18.01
C ASP A 33 -26.68 -4.99 17.56
N GLU A 34 -27.04 -5.75 16.52
CA GLU A 34 -26.24 -6.96 16.19
C GLU A 34 -26.04 -7.24 14.69
N MET A 35 -26.03 -6.22 13.84
CA MET A 35 -25.33 -6.34 12.56
C MET A 35 -24.06 -5.49 12.59
N PRO A 36 -22.87 -6.11 12.61
CA PRO A 36 -21.63 -5.36 12.56
C PRO A 36 -21.60 -4.56 11.26
N LEU A 37 -21.26 -3.27 11.39
CA LEU A 37 -21.09 -2.40 10.23
C LEU A 37 -19.97 -2.96 9.34
N ILE A 38 -20.18 -2.91 8.03
CA ILE A 38 -19.13 -3.23 7.07
C ILE A 38 -18.06 -2.12 7.09
N PRO A 39 -16.76 -2.45 6.98
CA PRO A 39 -15.72 -1.44 6.89
C PRO A 39 -15.87 -0.57 5.63
N GLY A 40 -15.67 0.73 5.77
CA GLY A 40 -15.77 1.69 4.66
C GLY A 40 -15.44 3.12 5.06
N TYR A 41 -15.75 4.06 4.16
CA TYR A 41 -15.44 5.46 4.39
C TYR A 41 -16.35 6.07 5.48
N THR A 42 -15.75 6.93 6.29
CA THR A 42 -16.40 7.73 7.34
C THR A 42 -15.88 9.17 7.22
N THR A 43 -16.43 9.90 6.25
CA THR A 43 -15.92 11.18 5.78
C THR A 43 -16.23 12.27 6.82
N THR A 44 -15.22 13.08 7.16
CA THR A 44 -15.42 14.30 7.94
C THR A 44 -14.97 15.49 7.11
N ASP A 45 -15.88 16.42 6.83
CA ASP A 45 -15.62 17.63 6.08
C ASP A 45 -16.29 18.85 6.75
N ASP A 46 -16.25 20.01 6.08
CA ASP A 46 -16.84 21.26 6.58
C ASP A 46 -18.37 21.19 6.72
N GLY A 47 -19.02 20.22 6.05
CA GLY A 47 -20.45 19.95 6.13
C GLY A 47 -20.84 19.04 7.28
N GLY A 48 -19.90 18.29 7.88
CA GLY A 48 -20.16 17.40 9.00
C GLY A 48 -19.57 16.01 8.82
N LYS A 49 -20.32 14.98 9.24
CA LYS A 49 -19.90 13.55 9.24
C LYS A 49 -20.96 12.60 8.67
N ASP A 50 -22.07 13.14 8.18
CA ASP A 50 -23.26 12.42 7.72
C ASP A 50 -23.42 12.46 6.19
N GLY A 51 -22.35 12.81 5.48
CA GLY A 51 -22.33 12.90 4.02
C GLY A 51 -22.20 11.56 3.29
N ASP A 52 -21.76 10.49 3.98
CA ASP A 52 -21.66 9.15 3.39
C ASP A 52 -23.07 8.53 3.22
N ASP A 53 -23.36 7.95 2.07
CA ASP A 53 -24.67 7.37 1.72
C ASP A 53 -24.98 6.05 2.44
N THR A 54 -23.96 5.42 3.03
CA THR A 54 -24.05 4.17 3.80
C THR A 54 -23.26 4.30 5.11
N VAL A 55 -23.82 3.81 6.22
CA VAL A 55 -23.14 3.78 7.52
C VAL A 55 -22.08 2.66 7.53
N HIS A 56 -20.82 3.01 7.84
CA HIS A 56 -19.68 2.10 7.84
C HIS A 56 -18.95 2.05 9.18
N ALA A 57 -18.22 0.96 9.41
CA ALA A 57 -17.13 0.96 10.39
C ALA A 57 -15.93 1.74 9.79
N PRO A 58 -15.30 2.65 10.55
CA PRO A 58 -14.21 3.47 10.03
C PRO A 58 -12.99 2.65 9.62
N LEU A 59 -12.32 3.06 8.55
CA LEU A 59 -11.03 2.50 8.11
C LEU A 59 -9.86 3.24 8.77
N SER A 60 -8.80 2.50 9.11
CA SER A 60 -7.53 3.09 9.54
C SER A 60 -6.70 3.56 8.34
N PHE A 61 -6.23 4.80 8.39
CA PHE A 61 -5.30 5.39 7.43
C PHE A 61 -3.98 5.74 8.12
N TYR A 62 -2.92 5.10 7.65
CA TYR A 62 -1.55 5.33 8.12
C TYR A 62 -0.82 6.24 7.15
N ARG A 63 0.01 7.14 7.68
CA ARG A 63 0.90 7.91 6.83
C ARG A 63 2.01 7.00 6.31
N VAL A 64 2.13 6.97 4.99
CA VAL A 64 3.21 6.27 4.29
C VAL A 64 4.24 7.29 3.81
N PRO A 65 5.53 6.93 3.74
CA PRO A 65 6.53 7.79 3.15
C PRO A 65 6.27 7.96 1.65
N ASN A 66 6.82 9.02 1.05
CA ASN A 66 6.72 9.27 -0.39
C ASN A 66 7.36 8.14 -1.22
N VAL A 67 8.41 7.52 -0.69
CA VAL A 67 9.16 6.43 -1.31
C VAL A 67 9.44 5.34 -0.30
N VAL A 68 9.48 4.10 -0.76
CA VAL A 68 9.98 2.95 -0.01
C VAL A 68 11.20 2.39 -0.75
N GLU A 69 12.18 1.89 0.00
CA GLU A 69 13.41 1.32 -0.56
C GLU A 69 13.53 -0.17 -0.24
N ALA A 70 14.23 -0.89 -1.11
CA ALA A 70 14.67 -2.26 -0.87
C ALA A 70 16.16 -2.35 -1.15
N ARG A 71 16.95 -2.75 -0.15
CA ARG A 71 18.39 -2.98 -0.30
C ARG A 71 18.63 -4.42 -0.71
N MET A 72 19.21 -4.62 -1.89
CA MET A 72 19.52 -5.94 -2.44
C MET A 72 21.03 -6.13 -2.55
N GLY A 73 21.52 -7.32 -2.22
CA GLY A 73 22.94 -7.66 -2.39
C GLY A 73 23.90 -7.11 -1.33
N PHE A 74 23.39 -6.46 -0.29
CA PHE A 74 24.20 -6.02 0.85
C PHE A 74 24.44 -7.18 1.84
N SER A 75 25.66 -7.29 2.35
CA SER A 75 26.00 -8.26 3.38
C SER A 75 25.28 -7.92 4.69
N THR A 76 24.79 -8.94 5.40
CA THR A 76 24.34 -8.80 6.79
C THR A 76 25.46 -9.00 7.80
N ASP A 77 26.62 -9.49 7.36
CA ASP A 77 27.83 -9.61 8.17
C ASP A 77 28.52 -8.26 8.28
N VAL A 78 28.56 -7.73 9.50
CA VAL A 78 29.21 -6.46 9.89
C VAL A 78 30.72 -6.45 9.69
N SER A 79 31.36 -7.61 9.48
CA SER A 79 32.79 -7.68 9.15
C SER A 79 33.08 -7.38 7.67
N VAL A 80 32.06 -7.40 6.82
CA VAL A 80 32.18 -7.05 5.41
C VAL A 80 31.92 -5.55 5.26
N PRO A 81 32.87 -4.77 4.71
CA PRO A 81 32.68 -3.33 4.52
C PRO A 81 31.54 -3.06 3.52
N GLU A 82 30.83 -1.96 3.74
CA GLU A 82 29.83 -1.48 2.78
C GLU A 82 30.50 -1.11 1.44
N PRO A 83 29.82 -1.32 0.31
CA PRO A 83 30.37 -0.97 -1.00
C PRO A 83 30.55 0.54 -1.15
N GLU A 84 31.64 0.96 -1.80
CA GLU A 84 31.91 2.38 -2.07
C GLU A 84 30.92 3.00 -3.08
N THR A 85 30.39 2.17 -3.98
CA THR A 85 29.45 2.55 -5.03
C THR A 85 28.29 1.56 -5.09
N VAL A 86 27.09 2.07 -5.35
CA VAL A 86 25.86 1.27 -5.43
C VAL A 86 25.03 1.72 -6.64
N ASP A 87 24.30 0.78 -7.23
CA ASP A 87 23.31 1.10 -8.25
C ASP A 87 22.01 1.54 -7.58
N VAL A 88 21.53 2.74 -7.94
CA VAL A 88 20.23 3.24 -7.47
C VAL A 88 19.20 2.97 -8.56
N VAL A 89 18.41 1.92 -8.38
CA VAL A 89 17.34 1.54 -9.30
C VAL A 89 16.02 2.15 -8.83
N PHE A 90 15.32 2.83 -9.73
CA PHE A 90 14.04 3.50 -9.45
C PHE A 90 13.08 3.38 -10.64
N VAL A 91 11.81 3.69 -10.39
CA VAL A 91 10.80 3.77 -11.46
C VAL A 91 10.96 5.11 -12.20
N ASP A 92 10.96 5.08 -13.52
CA ASP A 92 11.25 6.22 -14.40
C ASP A 92 10.54 7.53 -14.04
N PHE A 93 9.27 7.50 -13.64
CA PHE A 93 8.51 8.71 -13.33
C PHE A 93 9.05 9.48 -12.11
N VAL A 94 9.83 8.85 -11.23
CA VAL A 94 10.47 9.53 -10.09
C VAL A 94 11.88 10.06 -10.39
N GLU A 95 12.40 9.87 -11.61
CA GLU A 95 13.74 10.32 -12.02
C GLU A 95 14.07 11.75 -11.58
N PRO A 96 13.22 12.79 -11.82
CA PRO A 96 13.57 14.16 -11.43
C PRO A 96 13.78 14.33 -9.92
N TRP A 97 13.05 13.56 -9.10
CA TRP A 97 13.14 13.60 -7.65
C TRP A 97 14.40 12.87 -7.15
N VAL A 98 14.78 11.77 -7.81
CA VAL A 98 16.00 11.02 -7.49
C VAL A 98 17.24 11.85 -7.84
N LEU A 99 17.29 12.45 -9.03
CA LEU A 99 18.40 13.33 -9.43
C LEU A 99 18.53 14.53 -8.48
N LEU A 100 17.41 15.12 -8.06
CA LEU A 100 17.40 16.19 -7.06
C LEU A 100 17.95 15.71 -5.71
N ALA A 101 17.52 14.54 -5.24
CA ALA A 101 17.99 13.96 -3.98
C ALA A 101 19.50 13.66 -4.00
N LEU A 102 20.01 13.09 -5.10
CA LEU A 102 21.44 12.84 -5.29
C LEU A 102 22.24 14.14 -5.26
N ARG A 103 21.73 15.20 -5.88
CA ARG A 103 22.36 16.53 -5.83
C ARG A 103 22.46 17.06 -4.41
N PHE A 104 21.41 16.91 -3.59
CA PHE A 104 21.45 17.26 -2.17
C PHE A 104 22.45 16.40 -1.37
N ALA A 105 22.64 15.14 -1.77
CA ALA A 105 23.66 14.24 -1.21
C ALA A 105 25.09 14.54 -1.72
N GLY A 106 25.29 15.58 -2.52
CA GLY A 106 26.60 15.97 -3.06
C GLY A 106 27.06 15.10 -4.23
N ARG A 107 26.12 14.53 -4.99
CA ARG A 107 26.37 13.80 -6.24
C ARG A 107 25.55 14.43 -7.37
N GLY A 108 26.22 14.97 -8.39
CA GLY A 108 25.54 15.53 -9.56
C GLY A 108 25.43 14.48 -10.64
N TYR A 109 24.19 14.11 -11.00
CA TYR A 109 23.88 13.29 -12.15
C TYR A 109 22.84 14.00 -13.01
N GLU A 110 22.97 13.86 -14.31
CA GLU A 110 22.05 14.39 -15.31
C GLU A 110 21.19 13.27 -15.90
N LYS A 111 20.06 13.64 -16.50
CA LYS A 111 19.13 12.68 -17.13
C LYS A 111 19.80 11.76 -18.16
N GLY A 112 20.78 12.26 -18.90
CA GLY A 112 21.50 11.47 -19.91
C GLY A 112 22.43 10.39 -19.33
N GLU A 113 22.65 10.40 -18.00
CA GLU A 113 23.47 9.43 -17.28
C GLU A 113 22.63 8.31 -16.63
N VAL A 114 21.31 8.35 -16.80
CA VAL A 114 20.39 7.31 -16.34
C VAL A 114 20.23 6.26 -17.43
N GLU A 115 20.43 5.00 -17.08
CA GLU A 115 20.32 3.87 -18.01
C GLU A 115 19.16 2.95 -17.67
N GLU A 116 18.69 2.21 -18.66
CA GLU A 116 17.64 1.22 -18.48
C GLU A 116 18.16 0.00 -17.70
N TRP A 117 17.45 -0.34 -16.63
CA TRP A 117 17.69 -1.56 -15.89
C TRP A 117 16.72 -2.67 -16.32
N MET A 118 17.21 -3.91 -16.43
CA MET A 118 16.46 -5.07 -16.94
C MET A 118 15.79 -4.86 -18.32
N GLY A 119 16.45 -4.12 -19.22
CA GLY A 119 15.93 -3.85 -20.57
C GLY A 119 14.64 -3.02 -20.57
N GLY A 120 14.55 -2.05 -19.65
CA GLY A 120 13.42 -1.12 -19.56
C GLY A 120 12.14 -1.77 -19.06
N ARG A 121 12.23 -2.95 -18.44
CA ARG A 121 11.06 -3.67 -17.94
C ARG A 121 10.36 -2.86 -16.85
N GLY A 122 9.07 -2.57 -17.04
CA GLY A 122 8.26 -1.85 -16.06
C GLY A 122 7.93 -2.69 -14.81
N PHE A 123 7.87 -2.03 -13.65
CA PHE A 123 7.59 -2.65 -12.34
C PHE A 123 6.33 -3.51 -12.35
N THR A 124 5.24 -3.07 -13.00
CA THR A 124 3.99 -3.82 -13.11
C THR A 124 4.20 -5.22 -13.70
N SER A 125 5.00 -5.35 -14.75
CA SER A 125 5.29 -6.65 -15.36
C SER A 125 6.09 -7.56 -14.43
N MET A 126 7.06 -7.00 -13.69
CA MET A 126 7.83 -7.75 -12.68
C MET A 126 6.92 -8.25 -11.55
N LEU A 127 5.96 -7.44 -11.11
CA LEU A 127 5.00 -7.82 -10.08
C LEU A 127 4.07 -8.93 -10.58
N VAL A 128 3.56 -8.83 -11.80
CA VAL A 128 2.71 -9.87 -12.41
C VAL A 128 3.46 -11.19 -12.54
N ASP A 129 4.69 -11.16 -13.06
CA ASP A 129 5.55 -12.35 -13.16
C ASP A 129 5.79 -12.99 -11.79
N TRP A 130 6.05 -12.15 -10.77
CA TRP A 130 6.24 -12.63 -9.40
C TRP A 130 4.98 -13.28 -8.84
N VAL A 131 3.80 -12.64 -9.00
CA VAL A 131 2.51 -13.19 -8.57
C VAL A 131 2.21 -14.50 -9.27
N ALA A 132 2.38 -14.58 -10.60
CA ALA A 132 2.17 -15.80 -11.37
C ALA A 132 3.09 -16.94 -10.89
N ARG A 133 4.34 -16.62 -10.55
CA ARG A 133 5.30 -17.61 -10.06
C ARG A 133 5.00 -18.08 -8.63
N VAL A 134 4.59 -17.18 -7.74
CA VAL A 134 4.42 -17.47 -6.31
C VAL A 134 3.02 -17.97 -5.97
N TRP A 135 1.99 -17.45 -6.65
CA TRP A 135 0.58 -17.79 -6.41
C TRP A 135 -0.10 -18.46 -7.61
N GLY A 136 0.43 -18.32 -8.84
CA GLY A 136 -0.19 -18.88 -10.05
C GLY A 136 -0.03 -20.39 -10.24
N LYS A 137 0.70 -21.08 -9.37
CA LYS A 137 0.68 -22.55 -9.29
C LYS A 137 -0.42 -23.00 -8.33
N GLY A 138 -1.68 -22.87 -8.78
CA GLY A 138 -2.73 -23.72 -8.27
C GLY A 138 -2.38 -25.18 -8.58
N ASP A 139 -2.57 -26.02 -7.60
CA ASP A 139 -2.44 -27.48 -7.59
C ASP A 139 -3.41 -28.14 -8.59
N GLY A 140 -3.17 -27.96 -9.90
CA GLY A 140 -3.61 -28.86 -10.97
C GLY A 140 -5.11 -29.12 -11.15
N GLU A 141 -6.00 -28.59 -10.31
CA GLU A 141 -7.45 -28.80 -10.37
C GLU A 141 -8.17 -27.46 -10.28
N GLY A 142 -8.41 -26.85 -11.45
CA GLY A 142 -9.17 -25.61 -11.55
C GLY A 142 -8.34 -24.42 -12.01
N GLY A 143 -7.81 -24.50 -13.23
CA GLY A 143 -7.63 -23.28 -14.01
C GLY A 143 -9.01 -22.65 -14.26
N CYS A 144 -9.06 -21.33 -14.18
CA CYS A 144 -10.22 -20.48 -14.52
C CYS A 144 -11.00 -20.97 -15.75
#